data_AF-A0A9E5GSG4-F1
#
_entry.id   AF-A0A9E5GSG4-F1
#
_cell.length_a   1.000
_cell.length_b   1.000
_cell.length_c   1.000
_cell.angle_alpha   90.00
_cell.angle_beta   90.00
_cell.angle_gamma   90.00
#
_symmetry.space_group_name_H-M   'P 1'
#
loop_
_entity.id
_entity.type
_entity.pdbx_description
1 polymer ?
#
loop_
_entity_poly.entity_id
_entity_poly.type
_entity_poly.pdbx_seq_one_letter_code
_entity_poly.pdbx_strand_id
1 'polypeptide(L)'
;YTYLKARRMEDGFNLLSEEYLKKTNFEEWTNRFTDILDVDVIKSEKFENTNDTAFVKFSTKNWVDGEAEMHFYEGTWQTTKEDGVYKMLKSKILEVESPGWDWFYE
;
A
#
# COMPACT_ATOMS: atom_id res chain seq x y z
N TYR A 1 1.39 2.81 4.15
CA TYR A 1 2.37 1.73 4.40
C TYR A 1 3.07 1.85 5.74
N THR A 2 3.47 3.04 6.19
CA THR A 2 4.12 3.24 7.51
C THR A 2 3.34 2.63 8.68
N TYR A 3 2.00 2.80 8.73
CA TYR A 3 1.18 2.20 9.79
C TYR A 3 1.09 0.67 9.71
N LEU A 4 1.12 0.09 8.52
CA LEU A 4 1.18 -1.36 8.35
C LEU A 4 2.50 -1.91 8.91
N LYS A 5 3.63 -1.27 8.57
CA LYS A 5 4.95 -1.60 9.11
C LYS A 5 4.99 -1.52 10.65
N ALA A 6 4.33 -0.51 11.22
CA ALA A 6 4.23 -0.32 12.66
C ALA A 6 3.16 -1.19 13.34
N ARG A 7 2.44 -2.06 12.62
CA ARG A 7 1.29 -2.84 13.11
C ARG A 7 0.17 -1.99 13.74
N ARG A 8 0.09 -0.71 13.36
CA ARG A 8 -0.93 0.25 13.78
C ARG A 8 -2.13 0.18 12.83
N MET A 9 -2.84 -0.95 12.88
CA MET A 9 -3.87 -1.28 11.88
C MET A 9 -5.04 -0.30 11.88
N GLU A 10 -5.50 0.13 13.05
CA GLU A 10 -6.59 1.10 13.18
C GLU A 10 -6.22 2.44 12.56
N ASP A 11 -5.01 2.95 12.82
CA ASP A 11 -4.51 4.18 12.18
C ASP A 11 -4.40 4.04 10.66
N GLY A 12 -3.98 2.87 10.17
CA GLY A 12 -3.94 2.57 8.75
C GLY A 12 -5.34 2.53 8.12
N PHE A 13 -6.30 1.93 8.82
CA PHE A 13 -7.68 1.84 8.37
C PHE A 13 -8.38 3.20 8.36
N ASN A 14 -8.06 4.07 9.32
CA ASN A 14 -8.57 5.44 9.38
C ASN A 14 -8.07 6.35 8.24
N LEU A 15 -7.06 5.91 7.47
CA LEU A 15 -6.63 6.57 6.24
C LEU A 15 -7.42 6.12 5.00
N LEU A 16 -8.41 5.24 5.12
CA LEU A 16 -9.27 4.85 4.02
C LEU A 16 -10.42 5.85 3.87
N SER A 17 -10.73 6.23 2.62
CA SER A 17 -11.82 7.16 2.33
C SER A 17 -13.18 6.52 2.56
N GLU A 18 -14.23 7.33 2.75
CA GLU A 18 -15.60 6.81 2.91
C GLU A 18 -16.01 5.93 1.72
N GLU A 19 -15.65 6.34 0.50
CA GLU A 19 -15.90 5.58 -0.72
C GLU A 19 -15.17 4.23 -0.74
N TYR A 20 -13.93 4.16 -0.23
CA TYR A 20 -13.18 2.91 -0.12
C TYR A 20 -13.86 1.95 0.87
N LEU A 21 -14.31 2.48 2.00
CA LEU A 21 -14.98 1.75 3.08
C LEU A 21 -16.33 1.15 2.66
N LYS A 22 -16.95 1.60 1.58
CA LYS A 22 -18.15 0.94 1.02
C LYS A 22 -17.90 -0.49 0.56
N LYS A 23 -16.62 -0.88 0.36
CA LYS A 23 -16.22 -2.17 -0.22
C LYS A 23 -15.54 -3.11 0.78
N THR A 24 -15.33 -2.67 2.02
CA THR A 24 -14.65 -3.48 3.03
C THR A 24 -14.92 -2.98 4.44
N ASN A 25 -14.60 -3.78 5.44
CA ASN A 25 -14.61 -3.38 6.85
C ASN A 25 -13.23 -3.61 7.50
N PHE A 26 -13.09 -3.25 8.77
CA PHE A 26 -11.81 -3.34 9.49
C PHE A 26 -11.24 -4.76 9.51
N GLU A 27 -12.07 -5.75 9.84
CA GLU A 27 -11.65 -7.15 9.90
C GLU A 27 -11.22 -7.67 8.53
N GLU A 28 -12.04 -7.49 7.50
CA GLU A 28 -11.70 -7.89 6.13
C GLU A 28 -10.44 -7.20 5.61
N TRP A 29 -10.25 -5.93 5.92
CA TRP A 29 -9.08 -5.18 5.48
C TRP A 29 -7.83 -5.65 6.21
N THR A 30 -7.89 -5.81 7.53
CA THR A 30 -6.74 -6.25 8.34
C THR A 30 -6.33 -7.70 8.04
N ASN A 31 -7.29 -8.58 7.74
CA ASN A 31 -7.03 -9.96 7.35
C ASN A 31 -6.16 -10.09 6.08
N ARG A 32 -6.09 -9.07 5.23
CA ARG A 32 -5.22 -9.07 4.04
C ARG A 32 -3.73 -8.95 4.37
N PHE A 33 -3.39 -8.65 5.62
CA PHE A 33 -2.03 -8.35 6.05
C PHE A 33 -1.53 -9.30 7.15
N THR A 34 -2.23 -10.40 7.44
CA THR A 34 -1.88 -11.35 8.51
C THR A 34 -0.51 -11.99 8.26
N ASP A 35 -0.26 -12.35 7.01
CA ASP A 35 0.95 -13.08 6.62
C ASP A 35 2.10 -12.13 6.29
N ILE A 36 1.84 -10.82 6.25
CA ILE A 36 2.88 -9.82 6.01
C ILE A 36 3.67 -9.61 7.30
N LEU A 37 4.98 -9.84 7.23
CA LEU A 37 5.95 -9.63 8.29
C LEU A 37 6.47 -8.18 8.30
N ASP A 38 6.81 -7.64 7.13
CA ASP A 38 7.34 -6.28 6.96
C ASP A 38 6.85 -5.67 5.64
N VAL A 39 6.84 -4.35 5.58
CA VAL A 39 6.56 -3.56 4.37
C VAL A 39 7.63 -2.49 4.24
N ASP A 40 8.17 -2.32 3.04
CA ASP A 40 9.13 -1.25 2.76
C ASP A 40 8.72 -0.41 1.56
N VAL A 41 8.71 0.92 1.74
CA VAL A 41 8.39 1.85 0.65
C VAL A 41 9.69 2.21 -0.04
N ILE A 42 9.78 1.82 -1.31
CA ILE A 42 10.97 2.01 -2.14
C ILE A 42 10.90 3.37 -2.83
N LYS A 43 9.72 3.72 -3.37
CA LYS A 43 9.48 4.98 -4.07
C LYS A 43 8.09 5.51 -3.78
N SER A 44 7.97 6.82 -3.61
CA SER A 44 6.69 7.52 -3.61
C SER A 44 6.88 8.90 -4.21
N GLU A 45 6.15 9.19 -5.29
CA GLU A 45 6.22 10.47 -5.99
C GLU A 45 4.87 10.85 -6.59
N LYS A 46 4.76 12.11 -7.02
CA LYS A 46 3.59 12.59 -7.75
C LYS A 46 3.42 11.79 -9.05
N PHE A 47 2.22 11.30 -9.33
CA PHE A 47 1.93 10.64 -10.59
C PHE A 47 1.60 11.68 -11.67
N GLU A 48 2.50 11.83 -12.64
CA GLU A 48 2.37 12.78 -13.75
C GLU A 48 2.01 14.21 -13.26
N ASN A 49 1.03 14.86 -13.89
CA ASN A 49 0.55 16.19 -13.53
C ASN A 49 -0.67 16.16 -12.57
N THR A 50 -0.95 15.02 -11.93
CA THR A 50 -2.12 14.87 -11.05
C THR A 50 -1.86 15.41 -9.65
N ASN A 51 -2.83 16.06 -9.02
CA ASN A 51 -2.66 16.64 -7.67
C ASN A 51 -3.09 15.70 -6.54
N ASP A 52 -3.68 14.55 -6.89
CA ASP A 52 -4.34 13.64 -5.97
C ASP A 52 -3.82 12.20 -6.07
N THR A 53 -2.92 11.92 -7.02
CA THR A 53 -2.42 10.56 -7.27
C THR A 53 -0.91 10.49 -7.08
N ALA A 54 -0.48 9.50 -6.31
CA ALA A 54 0.92 9.16 -6.11
C ALA A 54 1.26 7.87 -6.86
N PHE A 55 2.43 7.85 -7.51
CA PHE A 55 3.08 6.61 -7.90
C PHE A 55 3.81 6.04 -6.70
N VAL A 56 3.71 4.73 -6.50
CA VAL A 56 4.36 4.04 -5.38
C VAL A 56 5.03 2.75 -5.86
N LYS A 57 6.23 2.49 -5.33
CA LYS A 57 6.90 1.18 -5.35
C LYS A 57 7.12 0.73 -3.91
N PHE A 58 6.81 -0.50 -3.61
CA PHE A 58 7.02 -1.06 -2.27
C PHE A 58 7.26 -2.56 -2.34
N SER A 59 7.86 -3.10 -1.30
CA SER A 59 8.01 -4.53 -1.10
C SER A 59 7.26 -4.98 0.15
N THR A 60 6.90 -6.25 0.17
CA THR A 60 6.42 -6.93 1.36
C THR A 60 7.27 -8.15 1.63
N LYS A 61 7.51 -8.43 2.90
CA LYS A 61 8.07 -9.70 3.36
C LYS A 61 6.93 -10.50 3.92
N ASN A 62 6.59 -11.63 3.31
CA ASN A 62 5.46 -12.46 3.69
C ASN A 62 5.95 -13.76 4.35
N TRP A 63 5.16 -14.33 5.26
CA TRP A 63 5.38 -15.65 5.83
C TRP A 63 4.54 -16.66 5.07
N VAL A 64 5.17 -17.55 4.32
CA VAL A 64 4.50 -18.54 3.47
C VAL A 64 5.11 -19.90 3.77
N ASP A 65 4.29 -20.85 4.22
CA ASP A 65 4.66 -22.25 4.44
C ASP A 65 5.96 -22.50 5.24
N GLY A 66 6.25 -21.62 6.21
CA GLY A 66 7.42 -21.73 7.09
C GLY A 66 8.67 -20.99 6.58
N GLU A 67 8.56 -20.28 5.46
CA GLU A 67 9.62 -19.48 4.87
C GLU A 67 9.21 -18.01 4.74
N ALA A 68 10.21 -17.14 4.57
CA ALA A 68 9.99 -15.72 4.36
C ALA A 68 10.21 -15.37 2.88
N GLU A 69 9.14 -14.98 2.20
CA GLU A 69 9.14 -14.63 0.78
C GLU A 69 9.08 -13.11 0.59
N MET A 70 9.77 -12.60 -0.44
CA MET A 70 9.78 -11.18 -0.78
C MET A 70 8.94 -10.96 -2.03
N HIS A 71 7.97 -10.06 -1.94
CA HIS A 71 7.15 -9.62 -3.07
C HIS A 71 7.37 -8.14 -3.35
N PHE A 72 7.20 -7.75 -4.61
CA PHE A 72 7.42 -6.39 -5.07
C PHE A 72 6.19 -5.89 -5.81
N TYR A 73 5.87 -4.62 -5.60
CA TYR A 73 4.65 -4.03 -6.12
C TYR A 73 4.90 -2.62 -6.62
N GLU A 74 4.22 -2.24 -7.70
CA GLU A 74 4.17 -0.88 -8.17
C GLU A 74 2.79 -0.46 -8.66
N GLY A 75 2.56 0.84 -8.72
CA GLY A 75 1.38 1.40 -9.36
C GLY A 75 0.96 2.71 -8.72
N THR A 76 -0.34 2.97 -8.67
CA THR A 76 -0.87 4.27 -8.26
C THR A 76 -1.81 4.20 -7.07
N TRP A 77 -1.72 5.22 -6.25
CA TRP A 77 -2.58 5.52 -5.12
C TRP A 77 -3.25 6.86 -5.33
N GLN A 78 -4.56 6.84 -5.58
CA GLN A 78 -5.34 8.07 -5.63
C GLN A 78 -5.91 8.38 -4.24
N THR A 79 -5.84 9.64 -3.87
CA THR A 79 -6.32 10.18 -2.60
C THR A 79 -7.49 11.11 -2.81
N THR A 80 -8.29 11.29 -1.77
CA THR A 80 -9.29 12.35 -1.66
C THR A 80 -9.10 13.05 -0.32
N LYS A 81 -9.48 14.32 -0.23
CA LYS A 81 -9.38 15.08 1.01
C LYS A 81 -10.71 15.01 1.75
N GLU A 82 -10.70 14.41 2.93
CA GLU A 82 -11.85 14.28 3.83
C GLU A 82 -11.44 14.83 5.19
N ASP A 83 -12.24 15.74 5.75
CA ASP A 83 -11.98 16.36 7.07
C ASP A 83 -10.56 16.94 7.23
N GLY A 84 -10.00 17.48 6.15
CA GLY A 84 -8.66 18.06 6.14
C GLY A 84 -7.51 17.06 5.96
N VAL A 85 -7.79 15.75 5.96
CA VAL A 85 -6.82 14.66 5.84
C VAL A 85 -6.91 14.03 4.44
N TYR A 86 -5.76 13.72 3.84
CA TYR A 86 -5.72 12.94 2.61
C TYR A 86 -5.93 11.46 2.92
N LYS A 87 -7.01 10.89 2.39
CA LYS A 87 -7.38 9.48 2.55
C LYS A 87 -7.29 8.74 1.23
N MET A 88 -6.98 7.45 1.29
CA MET A 88 -6.89 6.60 0.11
C MET A 88 -8.27 6.33 -0.46
N LEU A 89 -8.48 6.77 -1.70
CA LEU A 89 -9.72 6.62 -2.44
C LEU A 89 -9.75 5.32 -3.26
N LYS A 90 -8.69 5.10 -4.03
CA LYS A 90 -8.52 3.90 -4.83
C LYS A 90 -7.04 3.63 -5.10
N SER A 91 -6.72 2.37 -5.33
CA SER A 91 -5.39 1.93 -5.69
C SER A 91 -5.45 1.09 -6.97
N LYS A 92 -4.45 1.25 -7.84
CA LYS A 92 -4.17 0.36 -8.95
C LYS A 92 -2.73 -0.11 -8.80
N ILE A 93 -2.54 -1.18 -8.04
CA ILE A 93 -1.24 -1.77 -7.73
C ILE A 93 -1.16 -3.13 -8.39
N LEU A 94 0.00 -3.43 -8.98
CA LEU A 94 0.31 -4.71 -9.61
C LEU A 94 1.57 -5.28 -8.96
N GLU A 95 1.64 -6.61 -8.90
CA GLU A 95 2.84 -7.32 -8.47
C GLU A 95 3.87 -7.37 -9.60
N VAL A 96 5.15 -7.30 -9.22
CA VAL A 96 6.31 -7.41 -10.10
C VAL A 96 7.06 -8.67 -9.67
N GLU A 97 6.88 -9.77 -10.43
CA GLU A 97 7.39 -11.10 -10.04
C GLU A 97 8.92 -11.18 -9.95
N SER A 98 9.65 -10.36 -10.71
CA SER A 98 11.12 -10.38 -10.74
C SER A 98 11.68 -9.02 -11.17
N PRO A 99 11.65 -8.01 -10.29
CA PRO A 99 12.17 -6.69 -10.61
C PRO A 99 13.68 -6.75 -10.91
N GLY A 100 14.08 -6.11 -12.00
CA GLY A 100 15.49 -5.86 -12.31
C GLY A 100 16.11 -4.86 -11.34
N TRP A 101 17.44 -4.73 -11.39
CA TRP A 101 18.16 -3.78 -10.54
C TRP A 101 17.69 -2.33 -10.77
N ASP A 102 17.48 -1.97 -12.03
CA ASP A 102 16.93 -0.68 -12.50
C ASP A 102 15.62 -0.32 -11.80
N TRP A 103 14.74 -1.28 -11.57
CA TRP A 103 13.45 -1.05 -10.93
C TRP A 103 13.57 -0.43 -9.52
N PHE A 104 14.66 -0.70 -8.80
CA PHE A 104 14.90 -0.16 -7.46
C PHE A 104 15.45 1.26 -7.43
N TYR A 105 16.04 1.74 -8.54
CA TYR A 105 16.72 3.04 -8.62
C TYR A 105 16.06 4.02 -9.58
N GLU A 106 15.17 3.56 -10.45
CA GLU A 106 14.30 4.39 -11.30
C GLU A 106 13.07 4.91 -10.54
#